data_AF-A0A7K9SB59-F1
#
_entry.id   AF-A0A7K9SB59-F1
#
_cell.length_a   1.000
_cell.length_b   1.000
_cell.length_c   1.000
_cell.angle_alpha   90.00
_cell.angle_beta   90.00
_cell.angle_gamma   90.00
#
_symmetry.space_group_name_H-M   'P 1'
#
loop_
_entity.id
_entity.type
_entity.pdbx_description
1 polymer ?
#
loop_
_entity_poly.entity_id
_entity_poly.type
_entity_poly.pdbx_seq_one_letter_code
_entity_poly.pdbx_strand_id
1 'polypeptide(L)' 'MEKTLNRIHPVSDPEATYFLQVSWEKDLGTGFGLLLSDCQCAWTGTEMDREKYVEELRKALIAQEESAGRYNFVIS' A
#
# COMPACT_ATOMS: atom_id res chain seq x y z
N MET A 1 10.52 3.65 13.17
CA MET A 1 9.56 2.69 12.59
C MET A 1 8.20 3.35 12.56
N GLU A 2 7.82 3.83 11.38
CA GLU A 2 6.51 4.40 11.10
C GLU A 2 5.66 3.37 10.36
N LYS A 3 4.34 3.49 10.51
CA LYS A 3 3.37 2.66 9.81
C LYS A 3 2.12 3.44 9.50
N THR A 4 1.54 3.17 8.35
CA THR A 4 0.19 3.62 7.99
C THR A 4 -0.68 2.43 7.64
N LEU A 5 -1.98 2.56 7.87
CA LEU A 5 -2.99 1.56 7.53
C LEU A 5 -4.04 2.23 6.66
N ASN A 6 -4.18 1.71 5.45
CA ASN A 6 -5.09 2.24 4.45
C ASN A 6 -6.11 1.19 4.05
N ARG A 7 -7.33 1.65 3.80
CA ARG A 7 -8.44 0.78 3.40
C ARG A 7 -8.61 0.87 1.88
N ILE A 8 -8.52 -0.27 1.20
CA ILE A 8 -8.61 -0.35 -0.25
C ILE A 8 -9.74 -1.28 -0.69
N HIS A 9 -10.27 -1.02 -1.88
CA HIS A 9 -11.23 -1.88 -2.57
C HIS A 9 -10.57 -2.32 -3.88
N PRO A 10 -10.07 -3.56 -3.95
CA PRO A 10 -9.45 -4.06 -5.17
C PRO A 10 -10.45 -4.08 -6.32
N VAL A 11 -10.01 -3.79 -7.54
CA VAL A 11 -10.87 -3.90 -8.73
C VAL A 11 -11.21 -5.34 -9.07
N SER A 12 -10.39 -6.31 -8.63
CA SER A 12 -10.70 -7.73 -8.75
C SER A 12 -11.81 -8.19 -7.80
N ASP A 13 -12.02 -7.47 -6.69
CA ASP A 13 -13.04 -7.77 -5.69
C ASP A 13 -13.54 -6.46 -5.02
N PRO A 14 -14.39 -5.69 -5.71
CA PRO A 14 -14.77 -4.34 -5.27
C PRO A 14 -15.70 -4.31 -4.05
N GLU A 15 -16.38 -5.43 -3.76
CA GLU A 15 -17.25 -5.57 -2.60
C GLU A 15 -16.46 -5.91 -1.33
N ALA A 16 -15.27 -6.49 -1.49
CA ALA A 16 -14.40 -6.81 -0.38
C ALA A 16 -13.57 -5.60 0.07
N THR A 17 -13.50 -5.43 1.39
CA THR A 17 -12.64 -4.43 2.02
C THR A 17 -11.31 -5.06 2.38
N TYR A 18 -10.23 -4.55 1.78
CA TYR A 18 -8.87 -4.95 2.12
C TYR A 18 -8.18 -3.85 2.93
N PHE A 19 -7.25 -4.27 3.77
CA PHE A 19 -6.41 -3.41 4.58
C PHE A 19 -4.97 -3.52 4.11
N LEU A 20 -4.44 -2.39 3.65
CA LEU A 20 -3.07 -2.23 3.22
C LEU A 20 -2.29 -1.48 4.30
N GLN A 21 -1.43 -2.19 5.00
CA GLN A 21 -0.48 -1.60 5.92
C GLN A 21 0.86 -1.38 5.21
N VAL A 22 1.40 -0.18 5.32
CA VAL A 22 2.75 0.17 4.85
C VAL A 22 3.60 0.51 6.07
N SER A 23 4.79 -0.06 6.18
CA SER A 23 5.72 0.20 7.28
C SER A 23 7.10 0.53 6.78
N TRP A 24 7.72 1.59 7.30
CA TRP A 24 9.08 2.01 6.93
C TRP A 24 9.89 2.40 8.17
N GLU A 25 11.22 2.39 8.02
CA GLU A 25 12.13 2.69 9.13
C GLU A 25 12.29 4.20 9.35
N LYS A 26 12.94 4.86 8.38
CA LYS A 26 13.20 6.31 8.35
C LYS A 26 12.39 6.99 7.25
N ASP A 27 12.48 6.45 6.04
CA ASP A 27 11.77 6.95 4.88
C ASP A 27 11.44 5.81 3.92
N LEU A 28 10.46 6.03 3.06
CA LEU A 28 10.06 5.07 2.01
C LEU A 28 11.17 4.84 0.96
N GLY A 29 12.15 5.74 0.84
CA GLY A 29 13.29 5.61 -0.06
C GLY A 29 14.20 4.47 0.32
N THR A 30 14.53 4.36 1.61
CA THR A 30 15.36 3.28 2.18
C THR A 30 14.71 1.89 2.18
N GLY A 31 13.48 1.79 1.68
CA GLY A 31 12.70 0.57 1.63
C GLY A 31 11.54 0.58 2.62
N PHE A 32 10.51 -0.19 2.26
CA PHE A 32 9.32 -0.34 3.06
C PHE A 32 8.73 -1.74 2.93
N GLY A 33 8.05 -2.16 4.00
CA GLY A 33 7.23 -3.35 4.05
C GLY A 33 5.78 -3.03 3.70
N LEU A 34 5.16 -3.91 2.93
CA LEU A 34 3.74 -3.95 2.66
C LEU A 34 3.14 -5.18 3.33
N LEU A 35 1.99 -4.99 3.97
CA LEU A 35 1.15 -6.06 4.47
C LEU A 35 -0.26 -5.80 3.96
N LEU A 36 -0.80 -6.74 3.22
CA LEU A 36 -2.16 -6.72 2.71
C LEU A 36 -2.97 -7.79 3.42
N SER A 37 -4.18 -7.47 3.87
CA SER A 37 -5.07 -8.44 4.51
C SER A 37 -6.54 -8.16 4.18
N ASP A 38 -7.29 -9.24 3.96
CA ASP A 38 -8.76 -9.28 3.80
C ASP A 38 -9.47 -9.74 5.09
N CYS A 39 -8.78 -9.65 6.23
CA CYS A 39 -9.19 -10.21 7.52
C CYS A 39 -9.22 -11.75 7.61
N GLN A 40 -8.90 -12.49 6.55
CA GLN A 40 -8.81 -13.96 6.55
C GLN A 40 -7.39 -14.45 6.28
N CYS A 41 -6.74 -13.83 5.29
CA CYS A 41 -5.39 -14.07 4.84
C CYS A 41 -4.55 -12.79 4.98
N ALA A 42 -3.24 -12.98 5.00
CA ALA A 42 -2.27 -11.90 5.06
C ALA A 42 -1.13 -12.16 4.08
N TRP A 43 -0.84 -11.17 3.24
CA TRP A 43 0.26 -11.20 2.27
C TRP A 43 1.27 -10.14 2.62
N THR A 44 2.55 -10.51 2.68
CA THR A 44 3.65 -9.58 2.95
C THR A 44 4.50 -9.38 1.71
N GLY A 45 4.88 -8.14 1.45
CA GLY A 45 5.81 -7.75 0.39
C GLY A 45 6.85 -6.78 0.93
N THR A 46 8.02 -6.75 0.32
CA THR A 46 9.08 -5.78 0.62
C THR A 46 9.53 -5.15 -0.68
N GLU A 47 9.59 -3.83 -0.74
CA GLU A 47 10.16 -3.14 -1.89
C GLU A 47 11.65 -2.81 -1.66
N MET A 48 12.46 -2.96 -2.71
CA MET A 48 13.87 -2.59 -2.71
C MET A 48 14.08 -1.27 -3.48
N ASP A 49 14.40 -0.24 -2.69
CA ASP A 49 15.09 1.02 -2.98
C ASP A 49 15.06 1.52 -4.45
N ARG A 50 14.11 2.42 -4.75
CA ARG A 50 14.09 3.20 -5.99
C ARG A 50 13.54 4.61 -5.76
N GLU A 51 14.44 5.57 -5.53
CA GLU A 51 14.12 6.99 -5.29
C GLU A 51 13.11 7.61 -6.26
N LYS A 52 13.13 7.23 -7.56
CA LYS A 52 12.19 7.75 -8.57
C LYS A 52 10.75 7.29 -8.42
N TYR A 53 10.51 6.15 -7.77
CA TYR A 53 9.18 5.55 -7.63
C TYR A 53 8.55 5.85 -6.27
N VAL A 54 9.38 6.19 -5.29
CA VAL A 54 9.00 6.43 -3.89
C VAL A 54 7.91 7.50 -3.76
N GLU A 55 7.97 8.57 -4.55
CA GLU A 55 6.98 9.65 -4.45
C GLU A 55 5.59 9.21 -4.96
N GLU A 56 5.54 8.46 -6.06
CA GLU A 56 4.29 7.91 -6.59
C GLU A 56 3.74 6.79 -5.70
N LEU A 57 4.62 5.97 -5.13
CA LEU A 57 4.26 4.96 -4.14
C LEU A 57 3.69 5.61 -2.88
N ARG A 58 4.27 6.72 -2.41
CA ARG A 58 3.74 7.48 -1.28
C ARG A 58 2.33 7.98 -1.58
N LYS A 59 2.07 8.48 -2.79
CA LYS A 59 0.73 8.94 -3.20
C LYS A 59 -0.26 7.77 -3.23
N ALA A 60 0.10 6.66 -3.85
CA ALA A 60 -0.77 5.49 -4.00
C ALA A 60 -1.04 4.74 -2.69
N LEU A 61 -0.02 4.60 -1.83
CA LEU A 61 -0.04 3.71 -0.68
C LEU A 61 -0.27 4.45 0.64
N ILE A 62 -0.02 5.75 0.72
CA ILE A 62 -0.17 6.56 1.95
C ILE A 62 -1.23 7.64 1.77
N ALA A 63 -1.13 8.46 0.72
CA ALA A 63 -2.04 9.59 0.48
C ALA A 63 -3.25 9.20 -0.39
N GLN A 64 -3.96 8.14 -0.01
CA GLN A 64 -5.10 7.65 -0.78
C GLN A 64 -6.27 8.63 -0.83
N GLU A 65 -6.49 9.43 0.22
CA GLU A 65 -7.55 10.45 0.21
C GLU A 65 -7.28 11.59 -0.79
N GLU A 66 -6.00 11.98 -0.98
CA GLU A 66 -5.61 13.00 -1.96
C GLU A 66 -5.57 12.47 -3.40
N SER A 67 -5.56 11.14 -3.57
CA SER A 67 -5.43 10.46 -4.86
C SER A 67 -6.60 9.51 -5.16
N ALA A 68 -7.73 9.70 -4.48
CA ALA A 68 -8.92 8.85 -4.61
C ALA A 68 -9.36 8.73 -6.08
N GLY A 69 -9.35 7.50 -6.62
CA GLY A 69 -9.69 7.20 -8.01
C GLY A 69 -8.53 7.27 -9.02
N ARG A 70 -7.30 7.62 -8.59
CA ARG A 70 -6.12 7.66 -9.48
C ARG A 70 -5.42 6.31 -9.61
N TYR A 71 -5.47 5.48 -8.56
CA TYR A 71 -4.76 4.21 -8.50
C TYR A 71 -5.75 3.06 -8.32
N ASN A 72 -5.54 2.00 -9.10
CA ASN A 72 -6.34 0.78 -9.05
C ASN A 72 -5.50 -0.35 -8.47
N PHE A 73 -6.05 -1.07 -7.50
CA PHE A 73 -5.41 -2.23 -6.88
C PHE A 73 -6.00 -3.51 -7.46
N VAL A 74 -5.18 -4.37 -8.04
CA VAL A 74 -5.60 -5.69 -8.54
C VAL A 74 -4.90 -6.75 -7.69
N ILE A 75 -5.69 -7.67 -7.12
CA ILE A 75 -5.20 -8.84 -6.39
C ILE A 75 -5.62 -10.07 -7.20
N SER A 76 -4.66 -10.97 -7.47
CA SER A 76 -4.86 -12.20 -8.25
C SER A 76 -4.54 -13.45 -7.44
#